data_AF-A0A0R7VV34-F1
#
_entry.id   AF-A0A0R7VV34-F1
#
_cell.length_a   1.000
_cell.length_b   1.000
_cell.length_c   1.000
_cell.angle_alpha   90.00
_cell.angle_beta   90.00
_cell.angle_gamma   90.00
#
_symmetry.space_group_name_H-M   'P 1'
#
loop_
_entity.id
_entity.type
_entity.pdbx_description
1 polymer ?
#
loop_
_entity_poly.entity_id
_entity_poly.type
_entity_poly.pdbx_seq_one_letter_code
_entity_poly.pdbx_strand_id
1 'polypeptide(L)'
;IMVDEFQNTTRPGIYAVGDVCGKALLTPVAIAAGRKLAHRLFEGKKDSKLDYSSIPTVVFSHPPIGTVGLTEDEAIKSWGKENLKIYKTAFTPMYHALTSRKSQCIMKLVCVGKEEKVVG
;
A
#
# COMPACT_ATOMS: atom_id res chain seq x y z
N ILE A 1 3.05 -20.30 3.29
CA ILE A 1 4.00 -20.63 4.38
C ILE A 1 3.79 -19.64 5.51
N MET A 2 3.60 -20.12 6.73
CA MET A 2 3.46 -19.26 7.90
C MET A 2 4.82 -18.66 8.27
N VAL A 3 4.86 -17.34 8.46
CA VAL A 3 6.05 -16.61 8.90
C VAL A 3 5.69 -15.54 9.92
N ASP A 4 6.64 -15.19 10.78
CA ASP A 4 6.52 -14.04 11.66
C ASP A 4 6.71 -12.69 10.92
N GLU A 5 6.77 -11.59 11.66
CA GLU A 5 7.02 -10.25 11.09
C GLU A 5 8.41 -10.10 10.47
N PHE A 6 9.34 -10.97 10.85
CA PHE A 6 10.73 -10.99 10.41
C PHE A 6 10.97 -11.96 9.25
N GLN A 7 9.96 -12.69 8.76
CA GLN A 7 10.08 -13.68 7.67
C GLN A 7 10.72 -15.01 8.11
N ASN A 8 10.79 -15.27 9.41
CA ASN A 8 11.19 -16.57 9.95
C ASN A 8 10.01 -17.54 9.86
N THR A 9 10.25 -18.77 9.42
CA THR A 9 9.24 -19.83 9.49
C THR A 9 9.18 -20.44 10.88
N THR A 10 8.31 -21.44 11.08
CA THR A 10 8.26 -22.21 12.34
C THR A 10 9.51 -23.05 12.60
N ARG A 11 10.36 -23.28 11.58
CA ARG A 11 11.62 -24.02 11.71
C ARG A 11 12.81 -23.04 11.77
N PRO A 12 13.61 -23.06 12.86
CA PRO A 12 14.79 -22.22 12.97
C PRO A 12 15.75 -22.38 11.79
N GLY A 13 16.28 -21.27 11.27
CA GLY A 13 17.18 -21.24 10.12
C GLY A 13 16.51 -21.36 8.74
N ILE A 14 15.19 -21.54 8.70
CA ILE A 14 14.41 -21.53 7.44
C ILE A 14 13.56 -20.27 7.38
N TYR A 15 13.66 -19.56 6.25
CA TYR A 15 12.99 -18.29 6.00
C TYR A 15 12.13 -18.38 4.74
N ALA A 16 11.10 -17.56 4.65
CA ALA A 16 10.27 -17.44 3.45
C ALA A 16 9.89 -15.98 3.17
N VAL A 17 9.97 -15.56 1.90
CA VAL A 17 9.69 -14.19 1.44
C VAL A 17 8.84 -14.20 0.18
N GLY A 18 8.14 -13.09 -0.08
CA GLY A 18 7.31 -12.92 -1.27
C GLY A 18 5.98 -13.67 -1.20
N ASP A 19 5.45 -14.00 -2.37
CA ASP A 19 4.07 -14.46 -2.56
C ASP A 19 3.71 -15.70 -1.74
N VAL A 20 4.68 -16.58 -1.50
CA VAL A 20 4.51 -17.79 -0.69
C VAL A 20 4.08 -17.51 0.75
N CYS A 21 4.30 -16.29 1.25
CA CYS A 21 3.93 -15.84 2.59
C CYS A 21 2.56 -15.16 2.65
N GLY A 22 1.94 -14.82 1.51
CA GLY A 22 0.58 -14.30 1.43
C GLY A 22 0.34 -12.92 2.04
N LYS A 23 1.38 -12.10 2.31
CA LYS A 23 1.22 -10.77 2.95
C LYS A 23 0.84 -9.67 1.95
N ALA A 24 1.67 -9.45 0.93
CA ALA A 24 1.37 -8.56 -0.20
C ALA A 24 2.07 -9.09 -1.44
N LEU A 25 1.30 -9.36 -2.48
CA LEU A 25 1.71 -10.14 -3.66
C LEU A 25 2.28 -9.21 -4.75
N LEU A 26 3.36 -8.52 -4.41
CA LEU A 26 3.98 -7.51 -5.28
C LEU A 26 5.49 -7.73 -5.32
N THR A 27 6.05 -7.70 -6.53
CA THR A 27 7.51 -7.76 -6.77
C THR A 27 8.32 -6.83 -5.87
N PRO A 28 8.01 -5.52 -5.72
CA PRO A 28 8.78 -4.64 -4.83
C PRO A 28 8.72 -5.05 -3.35
N VAL A 29 7.61 -5.65 -2.91
CA VAL A 29 7.47 -6.15 -1.52
C VAL A 29 8.41 -7.33 -1.30
N ALA A 30 8.43 -8.30 -2.21
CA ALA A 30 9.32 -9.45 -2.13
C ALA A 30 10.80 -9.03 -2.11
N ILE A 31 11.19 -8.09 -2.98
CA ILE A 31 12.56 -7.54 -3.02
C ILE A 31 12.91 -6.84 -1.71
N ALA A 32 12.03 -5.99 -1.18
CA ALA A 32 12.28 -5.26 0.05
C ALA A 32 12.40 -6.20 1.26
N ALA A 33 11.50 -7.18 1.38
CA ALA A 33 11.55 -8.19 2.44
C ALA A 33 12.84 -9.03 2.36
N GLY A 34 13.24 -9.47 1.16
CA GLY A 34 14.48 -10.22 0.96
C GLY A 34 15.73 -9.42 1.35
N ARG A 35 15.81 -8.14 0.98
CA ARG A 35 16.92 -7.25 1.39
C ARG A 35 16.95 -7.04 2.90
N LYS A 36 15.80 -6.81 3.53
CA LYS A 36 15.71 -6.63 5.00
C LYS A 36 16.10 -7.89 5.76
N LEU A 37 15.74 -9.07 5.24
CA LEU A 37 16.18 -10.37 5.75
C LEU A 37 17.71 -10.51 5.63
N ALA A 38 18.30 -10.22 4.47
CA ALA A 38 19.74 -10.30 4.26
C ALA A 38 20.53 -9.40 5.23
N HIS A 39 20.08 -8.15 5.42
CA HIS A 39 20.66 -7.25 6.41
C HIS A 39 20.64 -7.83 7.83
N ARG A 40 19.59 -8.56 8.20
CA ARG A 40 19.47 -9.17 9.52
C ARG A 40 20.41 -10.36 9.68
N LEU A 41 20.54 -11.19 8.65
CA LEU A 41 21.35 -12.41 8.69
C LEU A 41 22.85 -12.12 8.57
N PHE A 42 23.24 -11.12 7.78
CA PHE A 42 24.63 -10.94 7.37
C PHE A 42 25.26 -9.60 7.77
N GLU A 43 24.47 -8.59 8.18
CA GLU A 43 24.98 -7.26 8.54
C GLU A 43 24.68 -6.88 10.00
N GLY A 44 24.17 -7.80 10.82
CA GLY A 44 23.89 -7.54 12.24
C GLY A 44 22.71 -6.58 12.50
N LYS A 45 21.90 -6.23 11.49
CA LYS A 45 20.74 -5.34 11.64
C LYS A 45 19.53 -6.10 12.20
N LYS A 46 19.57 -6.46 13.48
CA LYS A 46 18.60 -7.36 14.15
C LYS A 46 17.14 -6.94 13.98
N ASP A 47 16.85 -5.65 14.01
CA ASP A 47 15.47 -5.12 13.93
C ASP A 47 15.02 -4.80 12.49
N SER A 48 15.82 -5.18 11.49
CA SER A 48 15.51 -4.97 10.08
C SER A 48 14.33 -5.85 9.65
N LYS A 49 13.15 -5.21 9.52
CA LYS A 49 11.91 -5.79 8.99
C LYS A 49 11.28 -4.88 7.95
N LEU A 50 10.41 -5.46 7.13
CA LEU A 50 9.58 -4.71 6.19
C LEU A 50 8.32 -4.22 6.92
N ASP A 51 8.02 -2.94 6.81
CA ASP A 51 6.71 -2.40 7.16
C ASP A 51 5.75 -2.71 6.00
N TYR A 52 4.68 -3.44 6.31
CA TYR A 52 3.65 -3.82 5.35
C TYR A 52 2.48 -2.82 5.33
N SER A 53 2.53 -1.77 6.14
CA SER A 53 1.54 -0.70 6.09
C SER A 53 1.74 0.17 4.86
N SER A 54 0.63 0.63 4.28
CA SER A 54 0.60 1.67 3.24
C SER A 54 1.47 1.39 2.00
N ILE A 55 1.45 0.16 1.48
CA ILE A 55 2.14 -0.19 0.23
C ILE A 55 1.38 0.41 -0.97
N PRO A 56 1.99 1.31 -1.77
CA PRO A 56 1.35 1.86 -2.96
C PRO A 56 1.20 0.80 -4.05
N THR A 57 0.06 0.82 -4.74
CA THR A 57 -0.29 -0.14 -5.79
C THR A 57 -0.84 0.58 -7.02
N VAL A 58 -0.48 0.08 -8.21
CA VAL A 58 -1.03 0.53 -9.50
C VAL A 58 -1.64 -0.67 -10.22
N VAL A 59 -2.84 -0.49 -10.76
CA VAL A 59 -3.51 -1.44 -11.65
C VAL A 59 -3.59 -0.83 -13.05
N PHE A 60 -2.97 -1.49 -14.04
CA PHE A 60 -2.92 -1.07 -15.44
C PHE A 60 -4.25 -1.35 -16.18
N SER A 61 -5.34 -0.78 -15.67
CA SER A 61 -6.62 -0.71 -16.37
C SER A 61 -6.65 0.47 -17.35
N HIS A 62 -7.80 0.71 -18.00
CA HIS A 62 -7.98 1.81 -18.95
C HIS A 62 -9.13 2.72 -18.51
N PRO A 63 -8.85 3.88 -17.89
CA PRO A 63 -7.53 4.41 -17.49
C PRO A 63 -6.93 3.66 -16.28
N PRO A 64 -5.61 3.76 -16.03
CA PRO A 64 -4.97 3.13 -14.88
C PRO A 64 -5.52 3.63 -13.53
N ILE A 65 -5.40 2.81 -12.50
CA ILE A 65 -5.80 3.12 -11.13
C ILE A 65 -4.55 3.12 -10.25
N GLY A 66 -4.41 4.13 -9.39
CA GLY A 66 -3.39 4.19 -8.34
C GLY A 66 -4.04 4.31 -6.96
N THR A 67 -3.49 3.63 -5.97
CA THR A 67 -3.98 3.66 -4.58
C THR A 67 -2.84 3.45 -3.59
N VAL A 68 -2.95 4.04 -2.41
CA VAL A 68 -2.06 3.83 -1.27
C VAL A 68 -2.84 4.09 0.01
N GLY A 69 -2.59 3.33 1.08
CA GLY A 69 -3.31 3.51 2.33
C GLY A 69 -4.71 2.88 2.30
N LEU A 70 -5.63 3.46 3.05
CA LEU A 70 -6.94 2.88 3.33
C LEU A 70 -8.02 3.40 2.40
N THR A 71 -8.97 2.52 2.09
CA THR A 71 -10.25 2.94 1.54
C THR A 71 -11.05 3.77 2.56
N GLU A 72 -12.05 4.52 2.08
CA GLU A 72 -12.96 5.27 2.96
C GLU A 72 -13.69 4.33 3.94
N ASP A 73 -14.10 3.13 3.50
CA ASP A 73 -14.79 2.17 4.36
C ASP A 73 -13.87 1.57 5.43
N GLU A 74 -12.62 1.28 5.10
CA GLU A 74 -11.63 0.83 6.08
C GLU A 74 -11.32 1.94 7.09
N ALA A 75 -11.16 3.18 6.63
CA ALA A 75 -10.96 4.31 7.52
C ALA A 75 -12.17 4.53 8.45
N ILE A 76 -13.40 4.39 7.95
CA ILE A 76 -14.63 4.49 8.77
C ILE A 76 -14.63 3.41 9.84
N LYS A 77 -14.26 2.17 9.49
CA LYS A 77 -14.16 1.07 10.46
C LYS A 77 -13.08 1.31 11.52
N SER A 78 -11.97 1.95 11.15
CA SER A 78 -10.84 2.20 12.06
C SER A 78 -11.05 3.40 12.99
N TRP A 79 -11.70 4.48 12.52
CA TRP A 79 -11.74 5.75 13.26
C TRP A 79 -13.14 6.36 13.44
N GLY A 80 -14.19 5.78 12.85
CA GLY A 80 -15.52 6.39 12.85
C GLY A 80 -15.64 7.50 11.81
N LYS A 81 -16.81 7.61 11.19
CA LYS A 81 -17.06 8.53 10.07
C LYS A 81 -16.89 10.00 10.47
N GLU A 82 -17.23 10.32 11.70
CA GLU A 82 -17.16 11.66 12.30
C GLU A 82 -15.73 12.20 12.45
N ASN A 83 -14.73 11.32 12.49
CA ASN A 83 -13.32 11.69 12.57
C ASN A 83 -12.66 11.80 11.20
N LEU A 84 -13.39 11.57 10.11
CA LEU A 84 -12.86 11.60 8.76
C LEU A 84 -13.27 12.84 8.01
N LYS A 85 -12.36 13.32 7.15
CA LYS A 85 -12.63 14.30 6.13
C LYS A 85 -12.23 13.75 4.78
N ILE A 86 -13.18 13.76 3.84
CA ILE A 86 -13.01 13.16 2.52
C ILE A 86 -12.99 14.27 1.48
N TYR A 87 -11.90 14.34 0.71
CA TYR A 87 -11.80 15.21 -0.45
C TYR A 87 -11.97 14.39 -1.72
N LYS A 88 -12.79 14.85 -2.65
CA LYS A 88 -13.05 14.20 -3.94
C LYS A 88 -12.98 15.24 -5.04
N THR A 89 -12.35 14.89 -6.16
CA THR A 89 -12.39 15.69 -7.38
C THR A 89 -12.58 14.80 -8.58
N ALA A 90 -13.31 15.31 -9.56
CA ALA A 90 -13.50 14.71 -10.87
C ALA A 90 -13.28 15.80 -11.93
N PHE A 91 -12.42 15.53 -12.90
CA PHE A 91 -12.12 16.48 -13.95
C PHE A 91 -11.74 15.77 -15.25
N THR A 92 -11.84 16.49 -16.37
CA THR A 92 -11.33 16.02 -17.66
C THR A 92 -9.85 16.40 -17.77
N PRO A 93 -8.91 15.44 -17.86
CA PRO A 93 -7.51 15.78 -18.12
C PRO A 93 -7.37 16.63 -19.38
N MET A 94 -6.47 17.61 -19.36
CA MET A 94 -6.29 18.56 -20.46
C MET A 94 -6.05 17.87 -21.81
N TYR A 95 -5.36 16.72 -21.81
CA TYR A 95 -5.18 15.89 -23.00
C TYR A 95 -6.51 15.53 -23.68
N HIS A 96 -7.54 15.22 -22.90
CA HIS A 96 -8.88 14.89 -23.42
C HIS A 96 -9.76 16.13 -23.67
N ALA A 97 -9.33 17.32 -23.24
CA ALA A 97 -10.13 18.55 -23.34
C ALA A 97 -10.43 18.95 -24.79
N LEU A 98 -9.56 18.62 -25.74
CA LEU A 98 -9.77 18.90 -27.18
C LEU A 98 -10.27 17.68 -27.98
N THR A 99 -10.16 16.47 -27.41
CA THR A 99 -10.59 15.23 -28.09
C THR A 99 -12.11 15.05 -28.01
N SER A 100 -12.71 14.27 -28.92
CA SER A 100 -14.13 13.92 -28.85
C SER A 100 -14.48 13.06 -27.62
N ARG A 101 -13.60 12.13 -27.24
CA ARG A 101 -13.79 11.24 -26.09
C ARG A 101 -13.27 11.87 -24.80
N LYS A 102 -14.19 12.28 -23.92
CA LYS A 102 -13.87 12.91 -22.62
C LYS A 102 -13.71 11.88 -21.49
N SER A 103 -12.57 11.20 -21.42
CA SER A 103 -12.28 10.34 -20.26
C SER A 103 -12.11 11.19 -18.99
N GLN A 104 -12.81 10.85 -17.90
CA GLN A 104 -12.66 11.53 -16.62
C GLN A 104 -11.46 10.99 -15.84
N CYS A 105 -10.84 11.85 -15.04
CA CYS A 105 -9.94 11.49 -13.95
C CYS A 105 -10.66 11.76 -12.63
N ILE A 106 -10.58 10.82 -11.70
CA ILE A 106 -11.14 10.93 -10.35
C ILE A 106 -9.99 10.79 -9.37
N MET A 107 -9.94 11.68 -8.38
CA MET A 107 -9.01 11.58 -7.27
C MET A 107 -9.78 11.70 -5.95
N LYS A 108 -9.26 11.04 -4.93
CA LYS A 108 -9.83 11.01 -3.59
C LYS A 108 -8.70 11.08 -2.56
N LEU A 109 -8.92 11.82 -1.49
CA LEU A 109 -8.10 11.80 -0.28
C LEU A 109 -8.98 11.50 0.93
N VAL A 110 -8.47 10.66 1.82
CA VAL A 110 -9.06 10.27 3.09
C VAL A 110 -8.16 10.80 4.20
N CYS A 111 -8.67 11.78 4.94
CA CYS A 111 -7.96 12.42 6.05
C CYS A 111 -8.63 12.08 7.39
N VAL A 112 -7.83 11.94 8.46
CA VAL A 112 -8.33 11.65 9.81
C VAL A 112 -7.91 12.72 10.82
N GLY A 113 -8.82 13.04 11.75
CA GLY A 113 -8.59 13.91 12.90
C GLY A 113 -8.46 15.39 12.55
N LYS A 114 -8.18 16.21 13.58
CA LYS A 114 -8.10 17.68 13.47
C LYS A 114 -6.96 18.17 12.58
N GLU A 115 -5.86 17.41 12.55
CA GLU A 115 -4.69 17.71 11.72
C GLU A 115 -4.85 17.22 10.28
N GLU A 116 -5.98 16.57 9.96
CA GLU A 116 -6.28 16.02 8.63
C GLU A 116 -5.17 15.13 8.08
N LYS A 117 -4.62 14.25 8.93
CA LYS A 117 -3.58 13.30 8.51
C LYS A 117 -4.09 12.44 7.36
N VAL A 118 -3.39 12.44 6.23
CA VAL A 118 -3.72 11.63 5.06
C VAL A 118 -3.47 10.15 5.38
N VAL A 119 -4.50 9.33 5.23
CA VAL A 119 -4.46 7.87 5.46
C VAL A 119 -4.81 7.06 4.22
N GLY A 120 -5.27 7.70 3.14
CA GLY A 120 -5.56 7.09 1.85
C GLY A 120 -6.08 8.10 0.82
#